data_AF-N1PZ92-F1
#
_entry.id   AF-N1PZ92-F1
#
_cell.length_a   1.000
_cell.length_b   1.000
_cell.length_c   1.000
_cell.angle_alpha   90.00
_cell.angle_beta   90.00
_cell.angle_gamma   90.00
#
_symmetry.space_group_name_H-M   'P 1'
#
loop_
_entity.id
_entity.type
_entity.pdbx_description
1 polymer ?
#
loop_
_entity_poly.entity_id
_entity_poly.type
_entity_poly.pdbx_seq_one_letter_code
_entity_poly.pdbx_strand_id
1 'polypeptide(L)'
;MDAELQSASPTELDPTLDVELVLWLKGHYRLILYRLLARGLLLCGCLRSALTYLKQALRMYPGDRELTSIHFAVLRAGAKLEGKSLSMDSPPNDWPDSGFVRREQYAWNGYEPDRINMLHELNTLMRNASDKLEVRAVDLPALSGGPDEVSTQLGVFAKTDIAPSEEILNETSLLTANNKLLDALCDACSADLPDLKSKEGEAVSSCPECEVVFCSQFCYNEAMESYHPALCDKDIEAIAKDVPPAQAADSLYSLLLLRSLAMAETQGVHPLQLHEVKYIWGDFTPIPHIEGKPIYTDPNDPSSCTVALALPFSFEHNVRLPFHMLEKMDIDIFANHQYDVWVFNTLYAKFRGTASARLSGLGGRAVRGPEVSAVHPMWCLANHSCDPNVSWEWGGSIKFWTRKERAQWRGKDGRRVVKSKAGIRKGEEVVNHYCDIDLPVKERREWARGALGGDCMCERCVYEVAQEEGSR
;
A
#
# COMPACT_ATOMS: atom_id res chain seq x y z
N MET A 1 0.55 -13.71 28.92
CA MET A 1 -0.25 -13.05 29.97
C MET A 1 -0.03 -13.83 31.25
N ASP A 2 0.50 -13.18 32.29
CA ASP A 2 0.69 -13.66 33.68
C ASP A 2 2.12 -13.76 34.24
N ALA A 3 3.08 -12.92 33.83
CA ALA A 3 4.35 -12.83 34.60
C ALA A 3 5.02 -11.45 34.72
N GLU A 4 4.72 -10.45 33.88
CA GLU A 4 5.52 -9.21 33.86
C GLU A 4 4.72 -7.92 34.11
N LEU A 5 3.89 -7.94 35.15
CA LEU A 5 3.28 -6.74 35.76
C LEU A 5 4.01 -6.32 37.06
N GLN A 6 5.23 -6.81 37.29
CA GLN A 6 5.92 -6.74 38.60
C GLN A 6 7.02 -5.68 38.75
N SER A 7 7.11 -4.64 37.92
CA SER A 7 8.16 -3.61 38.10
C SER A 7 7.68 -2.15 38.14
N ALA A 8 6.38 -1.89 38.34
CA ALA A 8 5.92 -0.60 38.85
C ALA A 8 5.78 -0.69 40.37
N SER A 9 6.40 0.22 41.13
CA SER A 9 6.28 0.26 42.59
C SER A 9 4.79 0.39 43.00
N PRO A 10 4.20 -0.60 43.69
CA PRO A 10 2.76 -0.66 43.97
C PRO A 10 2.42 0.10 45.26
N THR A 11 2.60 1.42 45.28
CA THR A 11 2.37 2.20 46.51
C THR A 11 1.57 3.47 46.32
N GLU A 12 0.62 3.52 45.36
CA GLU A 12 -0.29 4.67 45.29
C GLU A 12 -1.62 4.45 44.53
N LEU A 13 -2.16 3.24 44.44
CA LEU A 13 -3.52 3.04 43.92
C LEU A 13 -4.38 2.21 44.88
N ASP A 14 -5.53 2.78 45.22
CA ASP A 14 -6.52 2.22 46.14
C ASP A 14 -7.16 0.95 45.54
N PRO A 15 -7.11 -0.21 46.22
CA PRO A 15 -7.72 -1.46 45.73
C PRO A 15 -9.25 -1.37 45.55
N THR A 16 -9.92 -0.39 46.16
CA THR A 16 -11.34 -0.11 45.88
C THR A 16 -11.55 0.62 44.55
N LEU A 17 -10.59 1.46 44.14
CA LEU A 17 -10.56 2.13 42.84
C LEU A 17 -10.46 1.10 41.70
N ASP A 18 -9.71 0.02 41.89
CA ASP A 18 -9.59 -1.08 40.92
C ASP A 18 -10.92 -1.83 40.74
N VAL A 19 -11.63 -2.13 41.83
CA VAL A 19 -12.96 -2.77 41.75
C VAL A 19 -13.99 -1.87 41.06
N GLU A 20 -14.01 -0.58 41.40
CA GLU A 20 -14.90 0.39 40.78
C GLU A 20 -14.58 0.58 39.29
N LEU A 21 -13.30 0.74 38.92
CA LEU A 21 -12.84 0.82 37.54
C LEU A 21 -13.25 -0.42 36.74
N VAL A 22 -13.04 -1.62 37.29
CA VAL A 22 -13.43 -2.89 36.64
C VAL A 22 -14.94 -2.97 36.44
N LEU A 23 -15.74 -2.51 37.42
CA LEU A 23 -17.19 -2.46 37.30
C LEU A 23 -17.65 -1.45 36.25
N TRP A 24 -17.03 -0.26 36.19
CA TRP A 24 -17.32 0.74 35.16
C TRP A 24 -16.94 0.25 33.76
N LEU A 25 -15.76 -0.36 33.62
CA LEU A 25 -15.30 -0.95 32.37
C LEU A 25 -16.25 -2.03 31.87
N LYS A 26 -16.64 -2.98 32.74
CA LYS A 26 -17.53 -4.09 32.38
C LYS A 26 -18.99 -3.65 32.20
N GLY A 27 -19.46 -2.71 33.02
CA GLY A 27 -20.85 -2.25 33.05
C GLY A 27 -21.20 -1.24 31.96
N HIS A 28 -20.28 -0.34 31.63
CA HIS A 28 -20.56 0.79 30.73
C HIS A 28 -19.66 0.78 29.50
N TYR A 29 -18.34 0.86 29.67
CA TYR A 29 -17.43 1.08 28.55
C TYR A 29 -17.39 -0.09 27.57
N ARG A 30 -17.40 -1.33 28.05
CA ARG A 30 -17.36 -2.52 27.19
C ARG A 30 -18.56 -2.59 26.24
N LEU A 31 -19.76 -2.23 26.71
CA LEU A 31 -20.95 -2.18 25.85
C LEU A 31 -20.81 -1.10 24.77
N ILE A 32 -20.32 0.08 25.14
CA ILE A 32 -20.06 1.18 24.21
C ILE A 32 -19.02 0.75 23.15
N LEU A 33 -17.92 0.13 23.57
CA LEU A 33 -16.88 -0.38 22.69
C LEU A 33 -17.42 -1.41 21.70
N TYR A 34 -18.25 -2.37 22.15
CA TYR A 34 -18.87 -3.34 21.24
C TYR A 34 -19.78 -2.67 20.21
N ARG A 35 -20.60 -1.69 20.61
CA ARG A 35 -21.48 -0.95 19.69
C ARG A 35 -20.67 -0.16 18.66
N LEU A 36 -19.63 0.55 19.10
CA LEU A 36 -18.75 1.33 18.22
C LEU A 36 -17.98 0.42 17.26
N LEU A 37 -17.36 -0.65 17.76
CA LEU A 37 -16.60 -1.60 16.96
C LEU A 37 -17.49 -2.28 15.92
N ALA A 38 -18.63 -2.84 16.33
CA ALA A 38 -19.53 -3.54 15.41
C ALA A 38 -20.07 -2.61 14.31
N ARG A 39 -20.44 -1.38 14.66
CA ARG A 39 -20.90 -0.38 13.68
C ARG A 39 -19.77 0.06 12.75
N GLY A 40 -18.58 0.33 13.28
CA GLY A 40 -17.41 0.69 12.48
C GLY A 40 -17.06 -0.39 11.46
N LEU A 41 -17.03 -1.66 11.90
CA LEU A 41 -16.79 -2.81 11.03
C LEU A 41 -17.87 -2.96 9.94
N LEU A 42 -19.15 -2.75 10.28
CA LEU A 42 -20.23 -2.69 9.30
C LEU A 42 -19.96 -1.63 8.23
N LEU A 43 -19.68 -0.39 8.64
CA LEU A 43 -19.47 0.74 7.73
C LEU A 43 -18.21 0.59 6.86
N CYS A 44 -17.21 -0.15 7.33
CA CYS A 44 -16.02 -0.50 6.56
C CYS A 44 -16.17 -1.75 5.69
N GLY A 45 -17.34 -2.43 5.72
CA GLY A 45 -17.59 -3.65 4.95
C GLY A 45 -17.01 -4.94 5.55
N CYS A 46 -16.46 -4.91 6.77
CA CYS A 46 -15.92 -6.08 7.48
C CYS A 46 -17.03 -6.89 8.17
N LEU A 47 -17.94 -7.47 7.37
CA LEU A 47 -19.19 -8.05 7.88
C LEU A 47 -18.97 -9.29 8.74
N ARG A 48 -18.03 -10.16 8.38
CA ARG A 48 -17.67 -11.34 9.19
C ARG A 48 -17.13 -10.93 10.57
N SER A 49 -16.22 -9.96 10.62
CA SER A 49 -15.70 -9.42 11.87
C SER A 49 -16.82 -8.77 12.69
N ALA A 50 -17.67 -7.93 12.06
CA ALA A 50 -18.79 -7.29 12.72
C ALA A 50 -19.73 -8.31 13.38
N LEU A 51 -20.12 -9.36 12.64
CA LEU A 51 -20.98 -10.43 13.14
C LEU A 51 -20.34 -11.19 14.31
N THR A 52 -19.03 -11.45 14.24
CA THR A 52 -18.28 -12.16 15.29
C THR A 52 -18.33 -11.38 16.61
N TYR A 53 -18.02 -10.08 16.58
CA TYR A 53 -18.06 -9.24 17.78
C TYR A 53 -19.50 -9.01 18.28
N LEU A 54 -20.48 -8.89 17.38
CA LEU A 54 -21.90 -8.80 17.77
C LEU A 54 -22.39 -10.07 18.49
N LYS A 55 -22.02 -11.27 18.00
CA LYS A 55 -22.36 -12.54 18.65
C LYS A 55 -21.79 -12.61 20.07
N GLN A 56 -20.56 -12.13 20.28
CA GLN A 56 -19.97 -12.03 21.62
C GLN A 56 -20.70 -11.01 22.49
N ALA A 57 -20.97 -9.81 21.96
CA ALA A 57 -21.63 -8.74 22.67
C ALA A 57 -23.06 -9.11 23.10
N LEU A 58 -23.87 -9.70 22.21
CA LEU A 58 -25.25 -10.09 22.48
C LEU A 58 -25.34 -11.26 23.48
N ARG A 59 -24.31 -12.11 23.59
CA ARG A 59 -24.24 -13.10 24.69
C ARG A 59 -24.08 -12.43 26.05
N MET A 60 -23.33 -11.33 26.11
CA MET A 60 -23.09 -10.56 27.35
C MET A 60 -24.23 -9.58 27.66
N TYR A 61 -24.88 -9.05 26.62
CA TYR A 61 -25.89 -7.98 26.70
C TYR A 61 -27.13 -8.31 25.84
N PRO A 62 -27.89 -9.38 26.15
CA PRO A 62 -28.95 -9.91 25.27
C PRO A 62 -30.16 -9.00 25.08
N GLY A 63 -30.38 -8.02 25.97
CA GLY A 63 -31.47 -7.06 25.87
C GLY A 63 -31.12 -5.75 25.16
N ASP A 64 -29.89 -5.64 24.63
CA ASP A 64 -29.42 -4.38 24.07
C ASP A 64 -30.05 -4.08 22.71
N ARG A 65 -30.86 -3.02 22.66
CA ARG A 65 -31.58 -2.60 21.46
C ARG A 65 -30.64 -2.12 20.35
N GLU A 66 -29.55 -1.46 20.71
CA GLU A 66 -28.60 -0.91 19.74
C GLU A 66 -27.77 -2.02 19.08
N LEU A 67 -27.22 -2.95 19.86
CA LEU A 67 -26.53 -4.13 19.33
C LEU A 67 -27.46 -4.97 18.43
N THR A 68 -28.72 -5.12 18.82
CA THR A 68 -29.73 -5.82 18.02
C THR A 68 -30.00 -5.08 16.69
N SER A 69 -30.08 -3.76 16.72
CA SER A 69 -30.23 -2.92 15.52
C SER A 69 -29.03 -3.04 14.58
N ILE A 70 -27.80 -2.95 15.09
CA ILE A 70 -26.57 -3.12 14.30
C ILE A 70 -26.51 -4.53 13.71
N HIS A 71 -26.92 -5.54 14.48
CA HIS A 71 -26.97 -6.92 14.01
C HIS A 71 -27.93 -7.09 12.81
N PHE A 72 -29.14 -6.53 12.85
CA PHE A 72 -30.03 -6.54 11.69
C PHE A 72 -29.46 -5.79 10.49
N ALA A 73 -28.70 -4.73 10.72
CA ALA A 73 -28.04 -3.97 9.67
C ALA A 73 -26.94 -4.80 8.98
N VAL A 74 -26.10 -5.52 9.75
CA VAL A 74 -25.09 -6.45 9.20
C VAL A 74 -25.73 -7.54 8.35
N LEU A 75 -26.82 -8.16 8.83
CA LEU A 75 -27.53 -9.18 8.06
C LEU A 75 -28.07 -8.64 6.74
N ARG A 76 -28.63 -7.42 6.76
CA ARG A 76 -29.14 -6.73 5.56
C ARG A 76 -28.02 -6.41 4.57
N ALA A 77 -26.88 -5.90 5.06
CA ALA A 77 -25.72 -5.60 4.22
C ALA A 77 -25.17 -6.87 3.56
N GLY A 78 -25.01 -7.96 4.31
CA GLY A 78 -24.56 -9.24 3.74
C GLY A 78 -25.54 -9.82 2.73
N ALA A 79 -26.86 -9.74 3.00
CA ALA A 79 -27.87 -10.22 2.07
C ALA A 79 -27.87 -9.45 0.74
N LYS A 80 -27.60 -8.13 0.77
CA LYS A 80 -27.42 -7.31 -0.44
C LYS A 80 -26.21 -7.79 -1.26
N LEU A 81 -25.08 -8.10 -0.61
CA LEU A 81 -23.84 -8.52 -1.29
C LEU A 81 -23.94 -9.92 -1.90
N GLU A 82 -24.47 -10.88 -1.16
CA GLU A 82 -24.55 -12.28 -1.59
C GLU A 82 -25.74 -12.59 -2.51
N GLY A 83 -26.67 -11.64 -2.66
CA GLY A 83 -27.90 -11.84 -3.44
C GLY A 83 -28.85 -12.91 -2.86
N LYS A 84 -28.66 -13.32 -1.59
CA LYS A 84 -29.46 -14.33 -0.88
C LYS A 84 -29.73 -13.89 0.56
N SER A 85 -30.84 -14.36 1.15
CA SER A 85 -31.14 -14.10 2.56
C SER A 85 -30.16 -14.86 3.44
N LEU A 86 -29.42 -14.13 4.28
CA LEU A 86 -28.52 -14.72 5.27
C LEU A 86 -29.21 -14.82 6.64
N SER A 87 -28.91 -15.86 7.40
CA SER A 87 -29.52 -16.11 8.72
C SER A 87 -28.49 -15.98 9.85
N MET A 88 -29.00 -15.93 11.09
CA MET A 88 -28.18 -15.88 12.31
C MET A 88 -27.21 -17.05 12.45
N ASP A 89 -27.58 -18.20 11.87
CA ASP A 89 -26.86 -19.47 11.96
C ASP A 89 -25.95 -19.72 10.76
N SER A 90 -25.94 -18.82 9.75
CA SER A 90 -24.97 -18.91 8.66
C SER A 90 -23.54 -18.84 9.24
N PRO A 91 -22.64 -19.77 8.85
CA PRO A 91 -21.28 -19.78 9.36
C PRO A 91 -20.59 -18.46 8.98
N PRO A 92 -19.99 -17.73 9.94
CA PRO A 92 -19.34 -16.44 9.66
C PRO A 92 -18.22 -16.52 8.61
N ASN A 93 -17.59 -17.68 8.45
CA ASN A 93 -16.44 -17.86 7.56
C ASN A 93 -16.72 -17.59 6.08
N ASP A 94 -17.99 -17.69 5.67
CA ASP A 94 -18.40 -17.47 4.28
C ASP A 94 -18.73 -16.00 3.97
N TRP A 95 -18.63 -15.11 4.96
CA TRP A 95 -19.01 -13.71 4.78
C TRP A 95 -17.84 -12.85 4.33
N PRO A 96 -18.09 -11.82 3.49
CA PRO A 96 -17.12 -10.78 3.19
C PRO A 96 -16.56 -10.15 4.47
N ASP A 97 -15.26 -9.90 4.50
CA ASP A 97 -14.56 -9.31 5.65
C ASP A 97 -13.61 -8.18 5.26
N SER A 98 -13.86 -7.63 4.08
CA SER A 98 -13.12 -6.51 3.51
C SER A 98 -14.09 -5.57 2.81
N GLY A 99 -13.70 -4.30 2.77
CA GLY A 99 -14.41 -3.27 2.04
C GLY A 99 -13.44 -2.18 1.66
N PHE A 100 -13.94 -0.95 1.59
CA PHE A 100 -13.17 0.21 1.21
C PHE A 100 -13.40 1.35 2.20
N VAL A 101 -12.36 2.13 2.44
CA VAL A 101 -12.39 3.37 3.20
C VAL A 101 -11.85 4.52 2.35
N ARG A 102 -11.89 5.74 2.87
CA ARG A 102 -11.33 6.90 2.16
C ARG A 102 -9.80 6.85 2.15
N ARG A 103 -9.21 7.41 1.10
CA ARG A 103 -7.83 7.87 1.11
C ARG A 103 -7.81 9.25 1.76
N GLU A 104 -7.61 9.29 3.07
CA GLU A 104 -7.73 10.53 3.85
C GLU A 104 -6.37 11.21 4.08
N GLN A 105 -6.30 12.51 3.80
CA GLN A 105 -5.29 13.36 4.43
C GLN A 105 -5.86 13.89 5.75
N TYR A 106 -5.53 13.22 6.86
CA TYR A 106 -6.06 13.57 8.17
C TYR A 106 -5.66 15.00 8.58
N ALA A 107 -6.58 15.76 9.16
CA ALA A 107 -6.33 17.17 9.54
C ALA A 107 -5.20 17.33 10.58
N TRP A 108 -4.92 16.29 11.37
CA TRP A 108 -3.82 16.25 12.33
C TRP A 108 -2.54 15.63 11.77
N ASN A 109 -2.51 15.21 10.51
CA ASN A 109 -1.30 14.67 9.88
C ASN A 109 -0.34 15.82 9.52
N GLY A 110 0.59 16.12 10.43
CA GLY A 110 1.66 17.09 10.21
C GLY A 110 2.86 16.58 9.41
N TYR A 111 2.82 15.35 8.88
CA TYR A 111 3.94 14.71 8.20
C TYR A 111 3.85 14.71 6.68
N GLU A 112 2.66 14.93 6.12
CA GLU A 112 2.49 14.95 4.66
C GLU A 112 3.14 16.20 4.07
N PRO A 113 4.14 16.05 3.16
CA PRO A 113 4.86 17.20 2.61
C PRO A 113 4.07 17.88 1.49
N ASP A 114 4.30 19.19 1.32
CA ASP A 114 3.97 19.87 0.08
C ASP A 114 5.02 19.52 -0.98
N ARG A 115 4.77 18.44 -1.71
CA ARG A 115 5.74 17.86 -2.66
C ARG A 115 6.13 18.82 -3.79
N ILE A 116 5.21 19.71 -4.20
CA ILE A 116 5.47 20.69 -5.27
C ILE A 116 6.43 21.77 -4.75
N ASN A 117 6.25 22.22 -3.52
CA ASN A 117 7.15 23.20 -2.91
C ASN A 117 8.47 22.60 -2.42
N MET A 118 8.62 21.27 -2.40
CA MET A 118 9.82 20.54 -1.99
C MET A 118 10.62 19.93 -3.16
N LEU A 119 10.54 20.55 -4.35
CA LEU A 119 11.26 20.08 -5.53
C LEU A 119 12.79 20.08 -5.35
N HIS A 120 13.35 20.96 -4.52
CA HIS A 120 14.80 21.00 -4.28
C HIS A 120 15.29 19.75 -3.54
N GLU A 121 14.58 19.35 -2.50
CA GLU A 121 14.83 18.16 -1.71
C GLU A 121 14.65 16.91 -2.58
N LEU A 122 13.58 16.84 -3.37
CA LEU A 122 13.33 15.75 -4.30
C LEU A 122 14.43 15.62 -5.34
N ASN A 123 14.89 16.72 -5.92
CA ASN A 123 16.01 16.71 -6.85
C ASN A 123 17.34 16.38 -6.18
N THR A 124 17.46 16.55 -4.86
CA THR A 124 18.61 16.08 -4.10
C THR A 124 18.59 14.57 -3.96
N LEU A 125 17.43 13.98 -3.69
CA LEU A 125 17.25 12.53 -3.68
C LEU A 125 17.44 11.91 -5.08
N MET A 126 16.90 12.54 -6.13
CA MET A 126 17.04 12.08 -7.52
C MET A 126 18.51 11.96 -7.94
N ARG A 127 19.40 12.82 -7.44
CA ARG A 127 20.84 12.75 -7.76
C ARG A 127 21.51 11.46 -7.26
N ASN A 128 20.95 10.79 -6.26
CA ASN A 128 21.45 9.50 -5.80
C ASN A 128 21.07 8.36 -6.76
N ALA A 129 19.97 8.51 -7.50
CA ALA A 129 19.47 7.51 -8.45
C ALA A 129 19.85 7.82 -9.90
N SER A 130 20.09 9.10 -10.24
CA SER A 130 20.41 9.55 -11.59
C SER A 130 21.07 10.93 -11.65
N ASP A 131 22.15 11.03 -12.42
CA ASP A 131 22.77 12.31 -12.78
C ASP A 131 22.13 12.97 -14.01
N LYS A 132 21.24 12.28 -14.73
CA LYS A 132 20.59 12.74 -15.99
C LYS A 132 19.15 13.17 -15.81
N LEU A 133 18.54 12.86 -14.67
CA LEU A 133 17.13 13.15 -14.41
C LEU A 133 16.95 14.26 -13.38
N GLU A 134 15.78 14.88 -13.43
CA GLU A 134 15.28 15.85 -12.45
C GLU A 134 13.78 15.68 -12.26
N VAL A 135 13.29 16.02 -11.07
CA VAL A 135 11.86 16.05 -10.75
C VAL A 135 11.35 17.46 -11.02
N ARG A 136 10.19 17.59 -11.68
CA ARG A 136 9.51 18.87 -11.92
C ARG A 136 8.01 18.73 -11.67
N ALA A 137 7.35 19.85 -11.44
CA ALA A 137 5.89 19.91 -11.54
C ALA A 137 5.47 19.80 -13.01
N VAL A 138 4.38 19.07 -13.27
CA VAL A 138 3.81 18.86 -14.58
C VAL A 138 2.29 18.88 -14.50
N ASP A 139 1.68 19.51 -15.48
CA ASP A 139 0.23 19.61 -15.63
C ASP A 139 -0.26 18.41 -16.45
N LEU A 140 -1.02 17.53 -15.79
CA LEU A 140 -1.60 16.32 -16.40
C LEU A 140 -3.11 16.51 -16.62
N PRO A 141 -3.72 15.83 -17.60
CA PRO A 141 -5.17 15.83 -17.74
C PRO A 141 -5.84 15.27 -16.48
N ALA A 142 -6.90 15.92 -16.01
CA ALA A 142 -7.73 15.37 -14.94
C ALA A 142 -8.49 14.13 -15.46
N LEU A 143 -8.33 13.00 -14.78
CA LEU A 143 -8.91 11.73 -15.24
C LEU A 143 -10.37 11.52 -14.81
N SER A 144 -10.85 12.34 -13.86
CA SER A 144 -12.21 12.34 -13.31
C SER A 144 -12.94 13.67 -13.55
N GLY A 145 -12.31 14.61 -14.25
CA GLY A 145 -12.77 15.98 -14.48
C GLY A 145 -13.29 16.24 -15.89
N GLY A 146 -13.57 17.51 -16.19
CA GLY A 146 -13.91 17.95 -17.55
C GLY A 146 -12.72 17.80 -18.51
N PRO A 147 -12.94 17.76 -19.85
CA PRO A 147 -11.89 17.52 -20.84
C PRO A 147 -10.75 18.57 -20.85
N ASP A 148 -10.97 19.75 -20.25
CA ASP A 148 -9.99 20.84 -20.14
C ASP A 148 -9.41 21.01 -18.72
N GLU A 149 -9.81 20.15 -17.77
CA GLU A 149 -9.35 20.24 -16.38
C GLU A 149 -7.97 19.59 -16.23
N VAL A 150 -7.11 20.24 -15.45
CA VAL A 150 -5.70 19.87 -15.28
C VAL A 150 -5.42 19.58 -13.81
N SER A 151 -4.63 18.54 -13.57
CA SER A 151 -4.09 18.17 -12.26
C SER A 151 -2.58 18.37 -12.28
N THR A 152 -2.09 19.33 -11.50
CA THR A 152 -0.65 19.52 -11.32
C THR A 152 -0.09 18.42 -10.42
N GLN A 153 0.84 17.64 -10.96
CA GLN A 153 1.51 16.53 -10.30
C GLN A 153 3.03 16.68 -10.42
N LEU A 154 3.78 15.73 -9.88
CA LEU A 154 5.20 15.62 -10.14
C LEU A 154 5.45 14.70 -11.35
N GLY A 155 6.54 14.97 -12.06
CA GLY A 155 7.05 14.14 -13.15
C GLY A 155 8.57 14.13 -13.16
N VAL A 156 9.14 13.16 -13.87
CA VAL A 156 10.59 13.03 -14.05
C VAL A 156 10.96 13.52 -15.44
N PHE A 157 12.01 14.32 -15.57
CA PHE A 157 12.41 14.97 -16.81
C PHE A 157 13.90 14.77 -17.09
N ALA A 158 14.26 14.70 -18.37
CA ALA A 158 15.66 14.60 -18.79
C ALA A 158 16.38 15.95 -18.72
N LYS A 159 17.55 16.01 -18.08
CA LYS A 159 18.44 17.19 -18.05
C LYS A 159 19.28 17.34 -19.31
N THR A 160 19.47 16.25 -20.05
CA THR A 160 20.29 16.15 -21.26
C THR A 160 19.54 15.34 -22.31
N ASP A 161 20.04 15.35 -23.55
CA ASP A 161 19.62 14.33 -24.52
C ASP A 161 20.16 12.97 -24.07
N ILE A 162 19.36 11.93 -24.28
CA ILE A 162 19.61 10.56 -23.83
C ILE A 162 19.40 9.62 -25.01
N ALA A 163 20.39 8.78 -25.27
CA ALA A 163 20.35 7.83 -26.38
C ALA A 163 19.39 6.66 -26.07
N PRO A 164 18.92 5.91 -27.09
CA PRO A 164 18.21 4.66 -26.87
C PRO A 164 19.09 3.60 -26.17
N SER A 165 18.48 2.72 -25.38
CA SER A 165 19.14 1.62 -24.64
C SER A 165 20.12 2.08 -23.55
N GLU A 166 19.97 3.30 -23.07
CA GLU A 166 20.78 3.88 -22.00
C GLU A 166 20.15 3.64 -20.63
N GLU A 167 20.94 3.25 -19.63
CA GLU A 167 20.52 3.22 -18.22
C GLU A 167 20.47 4.67 -17.71
N ILE A 168 19.31 5.11 -17.22
CA ILE A 168 19.09 6.50 -16.82
C ILE A 168 18.64 6.67 -15.37
N LEU A 169 18.26 5.58 -14.71
CA LEU A 169 17.92 5.56 -13.29
C LEU A 169 18.33 4.20 -12.74
N ASN A 170 18.93 4.20 -11.56
CA ASN A 170 19.23 3.00 -10.80
C ASN A 170 18.99 3.30 -9.31
N GLU A 171 17.94 2.73 -8.75
CA GLU A 171 17.51 3.01 -7.37
C GLU A 171 17.40 1.70 -6.59
N THR A 172 18.15 1.61 -5.49
CA THR A 172 18.04 0.51 -4.53
C THR A 172 17.05 0.88 -3.44
N SER A 173 16.24 -0.07 -2.99
CA SER A 173 15.33 0.10 -1.86
C SER A 173 15.57 -0.94 -0.78
N LEU A 174 15.46 -0.51 0.48
CA LEU A 174 15.42 -1.38 1.66
C LEU A 174 14.00 -1.60 2.16
N LEU A 175 13.04 -0.77 1.71
CA LEU A 175 11.63 -0.98 1.95
C LEU A 175 11.09 -2.01 0.96
N THR A 176 11.47 -3.27 1.20
CA THR A 176 11.08 -4.44 0.42
C THR A 176 10.32 -5.46 1.27
N ALA A 177 9.42 -6.19 0.60
CA ALA A 177 8.57 -7.21 1.19
C ALA A 177 8.45 -8.37 0.22
N ASN A 178 8.75 -9.59 0.65
CA ASN A 178 8.61 -10.79 -0.15
C ASN A 178 7.85 -11.87 0.60
N ASN A 179 7.11 -12.70 -0.14
CA ASN A 179 6.50 -13.90 0.42
C ASN A 179 7.57 -15.00 0.41
N LYS A 180 8.37 -15.14 1.49
CA LYS A 180 9.50 -16.09 1.67
C LYS A 180 9.18 -17.58 1.43
N LEU A 181 7.97 -17.93 1.01
CA LEU A 181 7.43 -19.27 0.95
C LEU A 181 8.16 -20.21 -0.03
N LEU A 182 9.01 -19.72 -0.95
CA LEU A 182 9.56 -20.57 -2.03
C LEU A 182 11.00 -20.25 -2.51
N ASP A 183 11.53 -19.04 -2.30
CA ASP A 183 12.73 -18.57 -2.99
C ASP A 183 13.82 -18.04 -2.03
N ALA A 184 15.08 -18.30 -2.37
CA ALA A 184 16.24 -17.81 -1.65
C ALA A 184 16.50 -16.33 -1.99
N LEU A 185 15.80 -15.43 -1.32
CA LEU A 185 15.89 -13.98 -1.53
C LEU A 185 16.69 -13.30 -0.41
N CYS A 186 17.41 -12.24 -0.77
CA CYS A 186 18.07 -11.34 0.17
C CYS A 186 17.04 -10.64 1.06
N ASP A 187 17.22 -10.60 2.38
CA ASP A 187 16.24 -9.97 3.26
C ASP A 187 16.12 -8.44 3.06
N ALA A 188 17.21 -7.79 2.64
CA ALA A 188 17.25 -6.33 2.47
C ALA A 188 16.63 -5.87 1.14
N CYS A 189 17.21 -6.32 0.02
CA CYS A 189 16.81 -5.83 -1.31
C CYS A 189 15.86 -6.79 -2.04
N SER A 190 15.57 -7.95 -1.47
CA SER A 190 14.77 -9.01 -2.08
C SER A 190 15.23 -9.48 -3.48
N ALA A 191 16.51 -9.28 -3.81
CA ALA A 191 17.14 -9.90 -4.95
C ALA A 191 17.33 -11.41 -4.72
N ASP A 192 17.44 -12.18 -5.81
CA ASP A 192 17.83 -13.58 -5.73
C ASP A 192 19.24 -13.69 -5.11
N LEU A 193 19.37 -14.58 -4.12
CA LEU A 193 20.67 -14.87 -3.52
C LEU A 193 21.56 -15.58 -4.55
N PRO A 194 22.86 -15.22 -4.63
CA PRO A 194 23.78 -15.90 -5.52
C PRO A 194 23.97 -17.37 -5.09
N ASP A 195 24.39 -18.22 -6.03
CA ASP A 195 24.83 -19.57 -5.69
C ASP A 195 26.04 -19.49 -4.74
N LEU A 196 25.97 -20.18 -3.60
CA LEU A 196 27.03 -20.21 -2.60
C LEU A 196 28.39 -20.70 -3.15
N LYS A 197 28.38 -21.41 -4.28
CA LYS A 197 29.60 -21.87 -4.97
C LYS A 197 30.15 -20.87 -5.99
N SER A 198 29.41 -19.80 -6.28
CA SER A 198 29.86 -18.75 -7.20
C SER A 198 30.75 -17.74 -6.46
N LYS A 199 31.47 -16.90 -7.21
CA LYS A 199 32.28 -15.82 -6.61
C LYS A 199 31.40 -14.81 -5.88
N GLU A 200 30.20 -14.59 -6.39
CA GLU A 200 29.19 -13.72 -5.78
C GLU A 200 28.67 -14.32 -4.46
N GLY A 201 28.69 -15.66 -4.33
CA GLY A 201 28.40 -16.37 -3.08
C GLY A 201 29.34 -16.02 -1.93
N GLU A 202 30.59 -15.63 -2.21
CA GLU A 202 31.56 -15.21 -1.18
C GLU A 202 31.17 -13.88 -0.50
N ALA A 203 30.34 -13.05 -1.15
CA ALA A 203 29.87 -11.78 -0.60
C ALA A 203 28.63 -11.94 0.30
N VAL A 204 27.99 -13.11 0.29
CA VAL A 204 26.81 -13.40 1.10
C VAL A 204 27.15 -13.23 2.58
N SER A 205 26.32 -12.47 3.27
CA SER A 205 26.47 -12.19 4.70
C SER A 205 25.23 -12.69 5.43
N SER A 206 25.37 -13.11 6.68
CA SER A 206 24.23 -13.49 7.52
C SER A 206 24.30 -12.80 8.87
N CYS A 207 23.12 -12.58 9.47
CA CYS A 207 23.05 -12.16 10.85
C CYS A 207 23.51 -13.31 11.77
N PRO A 208 24.46 -13.09 12.70
CA PRO A 208 24.93 -14.14 13.59
C PRO A 208 23.91 -14.56 14.65
N GLU A 209 22.88 -13.73 14.89
CA GLU A 209 21.87 -13.97 15.93
C GLU A 209 20.66 -14.74 15.37
N CYS A 210 20.08 -14.27 14.27
CA CYS A 210 18.86 -14.85 13.69
C CYS A 210 19.06 -15.56 12.35
N GLU A 211 20.30 -15.69 11.87
CA GLU A 211 20.70 -16.42 10.65
C GLU A 211 20.08 -15.91 9.32
N VAL A 212 19.35 -14.79 9.33
CA VAL A 212 18.85 -14.11 8.13
C VAL A 212 19.99 -13.79 7.17
N VAL A 213 19.76 -14.01 5.87
CA VAL A 213 20.78 -13.94 4.81
C VAL A 213 20.63 -12.70 3.94
N PHE A 214 21.76 -12.10 3.59
CA PHE A 214 21.90 -10.91 2.75
C PHE A 214 22.83 -11.21 1.57
N CYS A 215 22.51 -10.69 0.38
CA CYS A 215 23.30 -10.97 -0.83
C CYS A 215 24.70 -10.32 -0.82
N SER A 216 24.95 -9.38 0.08
CA SER A 216 26.22 -8.65 0.18
C SER A 216 26.42 -8.05 1.58
N GLN A 217 27.68 -7.74 1.92
CA GLN A 217 28.00 -6.95 3.11
C GLN A 217 27.31 -5.58 3.12
N PHE A 218 27.11 -4.97 1.95
CA PHE A 218 26.35 -3.72 1.82
C PHE A 218 24.90 -3.91 2.30
N CYS A 219 24.19 -4.92 1.79
CA CYS A 219 22.82 -5.22 2.22
C CYS A 219 22.74 -5.55 3.71
N TYR A 220 23.74 -6.24 4.27
CA TYR A 220 23.81 -6.48 5.71
C TYR A 220 23.95 -5.18 6.50
N ASN A 221 24.92 -4.32 6.16
CA ASN A 221 25.14 -3.05 6.87
C ASN A 221 23.92 -2.14 6.79
N GLU A 222 23.36 -1.97 5.59
CA GLU A 222 22.18 -1.16 5.36
C GLU A 222 20.98 -1.70 6.15
N ALA A 223 20.78 -3.02 6.21
CA ALA A 223 19.73 -3.63 7.02
C ALA A 223 19.91 -3.34 8.51
N MET A 224 21.15 -3.48 9.02
CA MET A 224 21.49 -3.20 10.42
C MET A 224 21.25 -1.74 10.81
N GLU A 225 21.50 -0.79 9.91
CA GLU A 225 21.24 0.62 10.16
C GLU A 225 19.78 1.01 9.97
N SER A 226 19.03 0.28 9.12
CA SER A 226 17.72 0.74 8.67
C SER A 226 16.53 0.06 9.33
N TYR A 227 16.53 -1.26 9.60
CA TYR A 227 15.35 -1.98 10.12
C TYR A 227 15.63 -3.23 10.96
N HIS A 228 16.76 -3.90 10.72
CA HIS A 228 17.00 -5.25 11.23
C HIS A 228 17.01 -5.34 12.76
N PRO A 229 17.58 -4.37 13.51
CA PRO A 229 17.55 -4.40 14.97
C PRO A 229 16.14 -4.51 15.56
N ALA A 230 15.12 -3.91 14.94
CA ALA A 230 13.74 -4.01 15.40
C ALA A 230 13.11 -5.40 15.16
N LEU A 231 13.66 -6.20 14.24
CA LEU A 231 13.12 -7.51 13.84
C LEU A 231 13.97 -8.71 14.30
N CYS A 232 15.24 -8.48 14.65
CA CYS A 232 16.20 -9.55 14.97
C CYS A 232 15.66 -10.43 16.10
N ASP A 233 15.64 -11.75 15.86
CA ASP A 233 15.18 -12.78 16.81
C ASP A 233 13.71 -12.68 17.27
N LYS A 234 12.86 -11.89 16.61
CA LYS A 234 11.47 -11.63 17.06
C LYS A 234 10.38 -12.58 16.52
N ASP A 235 10.76 -13.67 15.82
CA ASP A 235 9.86 -14.61 15.11
C ASP A 235 8.68 -13.93 14.39
N ILE A 236 8.97 -12.77 13.78
CA ILE A 236 7.98 -11.99 13.03
C ILE A 236 7.65 -12.68 11.71
N GLU A 237 8.53 -13.56 11.22
CA GLU A 237 8.30 -14.36 10.02
C GLU A 237 7.08 -15.29 10.15
N ALA A 238 6.71 -15.69 11.37
CA ALA A 238 5.48 -16.46 11.60
C ALA A 238 4.19 -15.70 11.24
N ILE A 239 4.23 -14.37 11.23
CA ILE A 239 3.05 -13.51 11.01
C ILE A 239 2.56 -13.57 9.55
N ALA A 240 3.43 -13.92 8.60
CA ALA A 240 3.12 -13.93 7.16
C ALA A 240 3.27 -15.30 6.49
N LYS A 241 3.26 -16.40 7.25
CA LYS A 241 3.30 -17.76 6.71
C LYS A 241 1.95 -18.15 6.11
N ASP A 242 1.99 -18.97 5.05
CA ASP A 242 0.85 -19.69 4.46
C ASP A 242 -0.31 -18.82 3.94
N VAL A 243 0.00 -17.67 3.36
CA VAL A 243 -1.01 -16.79 2.75
C VAL A 243 -1.60 -17.42 1.48
N PRO A 244 -2.93 -17.58 1.36
CA PRO A 244 -3.56 -18.05 0.14
C PRO A 244 -3.24 -17.14 -1.06
N PRO A 245 -3.09 -17.67 -2.29
CA PRO A 245 -2.76 -16.85 -3.46
C PRO A 245 -3.68 -15.64 -3.68
N ALA A 246 -4.97 -15.77 -3.34
CA ALA A 246 -5.94 -14.68 -3.45
C ALA A 246 -5.66 -13.49 -2.51
N GLN A 247 -4.86 -13.69 -1.45
CA GLN A 247 -4.48 -12.67 -0.47
C GLN A 247 -3.01 -12.25 -0.60
N ALA A 248 -2.28 -12.78 -1.59
CA ALA A 248 -0.85 -12.54 -1.76
C ALA A 248 -0.50 -11.05 -1.87
N ALA A 249 -1.32 -10.26 -2.58
CA ALA A 249 -1.11 -8.82 -2.71
C ALA A 249 -1.30 -8.08 -1.36
N ASP A 250 -2.37 -8.39 -0.63
CA ASP A 250 -2.65 -7.76 0.68
C ASP A 250 -1.59 -8.15 1.73
N SER A 251 -1.07 -9.37 1.66
CA SER A 251 0.08 -9.80 2.46
C SER A 251 1.33 -8.99 2.17
N LEU A 252 1.68 -8.79 0.89
CA LEU A 252 2.86 -7.99 0.53
C LEU A 252 2.75 -6.55 1.05
N TYR A 253 1.57 -5.94 0.98
CA TYR A 253 1.37 -4.61 1.57
C TYR A 253 1.49 -4.63 3.10
N SER A 254 0.99 -5.66 3.77
CA SER A 254 1.15 -5.83 5.23
C SER A 254 2.61 -6.00 5.62
N LEU A 255 3.40 -6.69 4.79
CA LEU A 255 4.84 -6.85 4.96
C LEU A 255 5.62 -5.56 4.68
N LEU A 256 5.20 -4.74 3.71
CA LEU A 256 5.75 -3.40 3.52
C LEU A 256 5.46 -2.50 4.73
N LEU A 257 4.26 -2.60 5.29
CA LEU A 257 3.91 -1.90 6.52
C LEU A 257 4.84 -2.35 7.66
N LEU A 258 4.97 -3.65 7.91
CA LEU A 258 5.89 -4.20 8.90
C LEU A 258 7.31 -3.65 8.71
N ARG A 259 7.86 -3.71 7.49
CA ARG A 259 9.20 -3.20 7.18
C ARG A 259 9.30 -1.71 7.50
N SER A 260 8.29 -0.92 7.15
CA SER A 260 8.24 0.51 7.49
C SER A 260 8.19 0.76 9.00
N LEU A 261 7.43 -0.02 9.76
CA LEU A 261 7.37 0.13 11.22
C LEU A 261 8.71 -0.21 11.88
N ALA A 262 9.35 -1.30 11.43
CA ALA A 262 10.69 -1.68 11.87
C ALA A 262 11.76 -0.64 11.50
N MET A 263 11.61 -0.02 10.32
CA MET A 263 12.48 1.06 9.90
C MET A 263 12.35 2.29 10.78
N ALA A 264 11.11 2.69 11.04
CA ALA A 264 10.79 3.81 11.92
C ALA A 264 11.35 3.60 13.33
N GLU A 265 11.19 2.39 13.88
CA GLU A 265 11.69 2.03 15.20
C GLU A 265 13.23 2.05 15.25
N THR A 266 13.89 1.40 14.29
CA THR A 266 15.36 1.33 14.22
C THR A 266 15.99 2.72 14.06
N GLN A 267 15.40 3.56 13.21
CA GLN A 267 15.91 4.90 12.91
C GLN A 267 15.46 5.96 13.93
N GLY A 268 14.53 5.64 14.84
CA GLY A 268 14.00 6.56 15.83
C GLY A 268 13.20 7.73 15.24
N VAL A 269 12.42 7.48 14.18
CA VAL A 269 11.63 8.49 13.46
C VAL A 269 10.16 8.10 13.35
N HIS A 270 9.28 9.07 13.12
CA HIS A 270 7.88 8.77 12.83
C HIS A 270 7.77 7.99 11.49
N PRO A 271 6.91 6.96 11.36
CA PRO A 271 6.82 6.16 10.14
C PRO A 271 6.61 6.96 8.85
N LEU A 272 5.80 8.01 8.89
CA LEU A 272 5.56 8.91 7.73
C LEU A 272 6.73 9.85 7.39
N GLN A 273 7.78 9.89 8.22
CA GLN A 273 9.00 10.66 7.95
C GLN A 273 10.11 9.84 7.28
N LEU A 274 9.93 8.51 7.15
CA LEU A 274 10.86 7.66 6.41
C LEU A 274 11.04 8.19 4.99
N HIS A 275 12.28 8.19 4.50
CA HIS A 275 12.59 8.78 3.20
C HIS A 275 11.89 8.03 2.05
N GLU A 276 11.65 6.74 2.24
CA GLU A 276 10.97 5.84 1.31
C GLU A 276 9.49 6.18 1.11
N VAL A 277 8.85 6.81 2.12
CA VAL A 277 7.39 7.02 2.11
C VAL A 277 6.99 8.49 2.16
N LYS A 278 7.85 9.37 2.66
CA LYS A 278 7.50 10.77 2.89
C LYS A 278 6.98 11.44 1.62
N TYR A 279 7.67 11.24 0.49
CA TYR A 279 7.39 11.97 -0.75
C TYR A 279 6.59 11.20 -1.81
N ILE A 280 6.29 9.93 -1.59
CA ILE A 280 5.51 9.13 -2.54
C ILE A 280 4.03 9.52 -2.49
N TRP A 281 3.34 9.36 -3.62
CA TRP A 281 1.94 9.75 -3.78
C TRP A 281 1.01 8.88 -2.93
N GLY A 282 0.09 9.51 -2.18
CA GLY A 282 -0.94 8.80 -1.42
C GLY A 282 -2.31 8.76 -2.09
N ASP A 283 -2.50 9.50 -3.19
CA ASP A 283 -3.80 9.70 -3.84
C ASP A 283 -4.89 10.12 -2.84
N PHE A 284 -4.53 11.03 -1.93
CA PHE A 284 -5.46 11.49 -0.91
C PHE A 284 -6.58 12.27 -1.56
N THR A 285 -7.81 12.00 -1.13
CA THR A 285 -8.94 12.86 -1.49
C THR A 285 -8.63 14.24 -0.93
N PRO A 286 -8.45 15.27 -1.78
CA PRO A 286 -8.22 16.62 -1.29
C PRO A 286 -9.42 16.94 -0.42
N ILE A 287 -9.18 17.31 0.85
CA ILE A 287 -10.23 17.57 1.85
C ILE A 287 -11.25 18.48 1.16
N PRO A 288 -12.40 17.98 0.65
CA PRO A 288 -13.45 18.89 0.31
C PRO A 288 -13.86 19.35 1.71
N HIS A 289 -13.93 20.66 1.92
CA HIS A 289 -14.70 21.17 3.05
C HIS A 289 -16.00 20.37 3.10
N ILE A 290 -16.09 19.41 4.02
CA ILE A 290 -17.33 18.72 4.32
C ILE A 290 -18.07 19.80 5.09
N GLU A 291 -18.70 20.72 4.35
CA GLU A 291 -19.47 21.86 4.85
C GLU A 291 -20.68 21.32 5.63
N GLY A 292 -20.44 20.76 6.81
CA GLY A 292 -21.45 20.16 7.67
C GLY A 292 -22.21 18.96 7.09
N LYS A 293 -21.83 18.41 5.93
CA LYS A 293 -22.52 17.24 5.36
C LYS A 293 -22.14 15.95 6.10
N PRO A 294 -23.10 15.12 6.51
CA PRO A 294 -22.77 13.85 7.15
C PRO A 294 -22.13 12.89 6.14
N ILE A 295 -21.03 12.25 6.52
CA ILE A 295 -20.32 11.26 5.69
C ILE A 295 -21.27 10.11 5.31
N TYR A 296 -22.04 9.62 6.29
CA TYR A 296 -23.09 8.62 6.12
C TYR A 296 -24.44 9.26 6.43
N THR A 297 -25.41 9.08 5.54
CA THR A 297 -26.79 9.53 5.79
C THR A 297 -27.57 8.56 6.68
N ASP A 298 -27.12 7.31 6.80
CA ASP A 298 -27.59 6.31 7.76
C ASP A 298 -26.38 5.56 8.38
N PRO A 299 -26.13 5.69 9.70
CA PRO A 299 -25.01 5.03 10.37
C PRO A 299 -25.13 3.49 10.44
N ASN A 300 -26.22 2.92 9.95
CA ASN A 300 -26.46 1.48 9.84
C ASN A 300 -26.60 1.01 8.38
N ASP A 301 -26.36 1.85 7.37
CA ASP A 301 -26.31 1.42 5.97
C ASP A 301 -24.98 1.86 5.34
N PRO A 302 -24.03 0.94 5.08
CA PRO A 302 -22.77 1.26 4.40
C PRO A 302 -22.96 1.91 3.02
N SER A 303 -24.07 1.61 2.33
CA SER A 303 -24.37 2.22 1.02
C SER A 303 -24.85 3.67 1.11
N SER A 304 -25.05 4.19 2.32
CA SER A 304 -25.44 5.58 2.58
C SER A 304 -24.25 6.57 2.58
N CYS A 305 -23.04 6.06 2.33
CA CYS A 305 -21.82 6.86 2.23
C CYS A 305 -21.95 7.86 1.06
N THR A 306 -21.70 9.13 1.35
CA THR A 306 -21.85 10.23 0.37
C THR A 306 -20.56 10.57 -0.37
N VAL A 307 -19.47 9.86 -0.05
CA VAL A 307 -18.11 10.12 -0.55
C VAL A 307 -17.50 8.85 -1.11
N ALA A 308 -16.55 9.01 -2.02
CA ALA A 308 -15.86 7.89 -2.63
C ALA A 308 -14.99 7.12 -1.61
N LEU A 309 -15.02 5.79 -1.69
CA LEU A 309 -14.22 4.87 -0.89
C LEU A 309 -13.32 4.10 -1.86
N ALA A 310 -12.00 4.25 -1.71
CA ALA A 310 -11.02 3.75 -2.69
C ALA A 310 -9.79 3.08 -2.07
N LEU A 311 -9.64 3.12 -0.74
CA LEU A 311 -8.59 2.39 -0.04
C LEU A 311 -9.13 1.05 0.45
N PRO A 312 -8.66 -0.11 -0.04
CA PRO A 312 -9.05 -1.39 0.51
C PRO A 312 -8.77 -1.47 2.02
N PHE A 313 -9.73 -2.03 2.76
CA PHE A 313 -9.68 -2.13 4.20
C PHE A 313 -10.17 -3.49 4.68
N SER A 314 -9.45 -4.07 5.64
CA SER A 314 -9.96 -5.15 6.48
C SER A 314 -9.53 -4.92 7.93
N PHE A 315 -10.34 -5.42 8.88
CA PHE A 315 -9.99 -5.31 10.29
C PHE A 315 -8.69 -6.06 10.61
N GLU A 316 -8.42 -7.15 9.89
CA GLU A 316 -7.19 -7.92 10.03
C GLU A 316 -5.97 -7.11 9.59
N HIS A 317 -5.91 -6.67 8.32
CA HIS A 317 -4.70 -6.06 7.76
C HIS A 317 -4.49 -4.60 8.18
N ASN A 318 -5.56 -3.87 8.53
CA ASN A 318 -5.46 -2.44 8.86
C ASN A 318 -5.43 -2.17 10.38
N VAL A 319 -5.75 -3.15 11.23
CA VAL A 319 -5.82 -2.94 12.69
C VAL A 319 -5.15 -4.07 13.47
N ARG A 320 -5.67 -5.30 13.39
CA ARG A 320 -5.21 -6.41 14.25
C ARG A 320 -3.77 -6.81 13.95
N LEU A 321 -3.45 -7.06 12.68
CA LEU A 321 -2.15 -7.53 12.24
C LEU A 321 -1.04 -6.50 12.50
N PRO A 322 -1.21 -5.19 12.17
CA PRO A 322 -0.21 -4.18 12.52
C PRO A 322 0.04 -4.05 14.02
N PHE A 323 -1.00 -4.10 14.86
CA PHE A 323 -0.81 -4.10 16.31
C PHE A 323 -0.07 -5.35 16.79
N HIS A 324 -0.39 -6.52 16.24
CA HIS A 324 0.34 -7.74 16.57
C HIS A 324 1.82 -7.67 16.18
N MET A 325 2.13 -7.06 15.02
CA MET A 325 3.50 -6.80 14.57
C MET A 325 4.24 -5.89 15.54
N LEU A 326 3.61 -4.82 16.01
CA LEU A 326 4.19 -3.88 16.99
C LEU A 326 4.43 -4.54 18.35
N GLU A 327 3.47 -5.31 18.85
CA GLU A 327 3.62 -6.08 20.09
C GLU A 327 4.80 -7.06 19.99
N LYS A 328 4.97 -7.72 18.84
CA LYS A 328 6.10 -8.60 18.55
C LYS A 328 7.43 -7.85 18.48
N MET A 329 7.42 -6.56 18.19
CA MET A 329 8.58 -5.67 18.27
C MET A 329 8.79 -5.08 19.66
N ASP A 330 8.04 -5.54 20.68
CA ASP A 330 8.06 -5.04 22.06
C ASP A 330 7.61 -3.57 22.19
N ILE A 331 6.75 -3.12 21.28
CA ILE A 331 6.19 -1.77 21.28
C ILE A 331 4.82 -1.78 21.97
N ASP A 332 4.67 -0.91 22.98
CA ASP A 332 3.39 -0.66 23.63
C ASP A 332 2.47 0.18 22.71
N ILE A 333 1.47 -0.49 22.14
CA ILE A 333 0.50 0.09 21.21
C ILE A 333 -0.43 1.13 21.85
N PHE A 334 -0.51 1.21 23.18
CA PHE A 334 -1.32 2.19 23.90
C PHE A 334 -0.52 3.42 24.33
N ALA A 335 0.77 3.24 24.61
CA ALA A 335 1.66 4.32 25.00
C ALA A 335 2.30 5.04 23.80
N ASN A 336 2.51 4.34 22.68
CA ASN A 336 3.23 4.89 21.54
C ASN A 336 2.30 5.42 20.45
N HIS A 337 1.96 6.71 20.55
CA HIS A 337 1.03 7.38 19.63
C HIS A 337 1.52 7.55 18.19
N GLN A 338 2.79 7.26 17.88
CA GLN A 338 3.31 7.30 16.50
C GLN A 338 2.82 6.10 15.65
N TYR A 339 2.24 5.09 16.31
CA TYR A 339 1.75 3.86 15.69
C TYR A 339 0.24 3.71 15.81
N ASP A 340 -0.50 4.74 15.41
CA ASP A 340 -1.96 4.73 15.38
C ASP A 340 -2.49 4.25 14.00
N VAL A 341 -3.74 3.78 13.97
CA VAL A 341 -4.39 3.18 12.78
C VAL A 341 -4.42 4.15 11.60
N TRP A 342 -4.53 5.46 11.85
CA TRP A 342 -4.49 6.46 10.77
C TRP A 342 -3.13 6.49 10.07
N VAL A 343 -2.03 6.20 10.77
CA VAL A 343 -0.68 6.09 10.19
C VAL A 343 -0.60 4.90 9.26
N PHE A 344 -1.11 3.74 9.69
CA PHE A 344 -1.13 2.52 8.87
C PHE A 344 -1.94 2.74 7.59
N ASN A 345 -3.13 3.34 7.70
CA ASN A 345 -3.97 3.66 6.54
C ASN A 345 -3.29 4.66 5.59
N THR A 346 -2.55 5.64 6.12
CA THR A 346 -1.78 6.60 5.31
C THR A 346 -0.66 5.89 4.55
N LEU A 347 0.07 4.98 5.19
CA LEU A 347 1.10 4.16 4.55
C LEU A 347 0.50 3.23 3.49
N TYR A 348 -0.61 2.54 3.79
CA TYR A 348 -1.29 1.70 2.80
C TYR A 348 -1.79 2.49 1.58
N ALA A 349 -2.31 3.70 1.79
CA ALA A 349 -2.71 4.58 0.69
C ALA A 349 -1.52 4.90 -0.22
N LYS A 350 -0.37 5.21 0.37
CA LYS A 350 0.88 5.43 -0.36
C LYS A 350 1.34 4.17 -1.11
N PHE A 351 1.43 3.01 -0.45
CA PHE A 351 1.92 1.78 -1.09
C PHE A 351 1.05 1.33 -2.26
N ARG A 352 -0.28 1.36 -2.13
CA ARG A 352 -1.21 0.82 -3.16
C ARG A 352 -1.25 1.62 -4.46
N GLY A 353 -0.54 2.75 -4.54
CA GLY A 353 -0.37 3.54 -5.78
C GLY A 353 1.06 3.60 -6.32
N THR A 354 2.07 3.24 -5.52
CA THR A 354 3.48 3.51 -5.88
C THR A 354 4.42 2.33 -5.68
N ALA A 355 4.01 1.29 -4.95
CA ALA A 355 4.86 0.12 -4.75
C ALA A 355 5.05 -0.62 -6.07
N SER A 356 6.30 -0.92 -6.38
CA SER A 356 6.69 -1.82 -7.47
C SER A 356 6.47 -3.27 -7.05
N ALA A 357 6.26 -4.17 -8.03
CA ALA A 357 6.13 -5.60 -7.77
C ALA A 357 6.78 -6.45 -8.87
N ARG A 358 7.40 -7.56 -8.48
CA ARG A 358 7.85 -8.64 -9.38
C ARG A 358 6.86 -9.79 -9.31
N LEU A 359 6.44 -10.27 -10.47
CA LEU A 359 5.65 -11.49 -10.57
C LEU A 359 6.58 -12.70 -10.49
N SER A 360 6.18 -13.70 -9.70
CA SER A 360 6.81 -15.02 -9.72
C SER A 360 6.73 -15.64 -11.12
N GLY A 361 7.67 -16.53 -11.45
CA GLY A 361 7.62 -17.30 -12.69
C GLY A 361 8.34 -16.70 -13.90
N LEU A 362 8.77 -15.44 -13.82
CA LEU A 362 9.66 -14.87 -14.84
C LEU A 362 10.97 -15.68 -14.89
N GLY A 363 11.44 -16.03 -16.09
CA GLY A 363 12.62 -16.89 -16.28
C GLY A 363 12.36 -18.40 -16.32
N GLY A 364 11.12 -18.84 -16.56
CA GLY A 364 10.79 -20.25 -16.84
C GLY A 364 10.22 -21.05 -15.66
N ARG A 365 9.85 -20.37 -14.57
CA ARG A 365 9.14 -20.96 -13.42
C ARG A 365 7.62 -20.73 -13.55
N ALA A 366 6.80 -21.45 -12.80
CA ALA A 366 5.35 -21.25 -12.84
C ALA A 366 4.98 -19.87 -12.27
N VAL A 367 4.17 -19.10 -12.98
CA VAL A 367 3.63 -17.81 -12.51
C VAL A 367 2.59 -18.08 -11.41
N ARG A 368 2.81 -17.55 -10.21
CA ARG A 368 1.96 -17.74 -9.02
C ARG A 368 1.42 -16.43 -8.42
N GLY A 369 1.63 -15.31 -9.11
CA GLY A 369 1.25 -13.97 -8.64
C GLY A 369 2.46 -13.12 -8.20
N PRO A 370 2.22 -11.97 -7.55
CA PRO A 370 3.30 -11.12 -7.06
C PRO A 370 4.09 -11.84 -5.97
N GLU A 371 5.41 -11.89 -6.14
CA GLU A 371 6.34 -12.58 -5.25
C GLU A 371 6.98 -11.60 -4.27
N VAL A 372 7.28 -10.41 -4.78
CA VAL A 372 7.94 -9.35 -4.03
C VAL A 372 7.34 -8.00 -4.40
N SER A 373 7.30 -7.12 -3.41
CA SER A 373 7.00 -5.71 -3.56
C SER A 373 8.09 -4.84 -2.92
N ALA A 374 8.30 -3.65 -3.48
CA ALA A 374 9.29 -2.69 -3.00
C ALA A 374 8.84 -1.25 -3.30
N VAL A 375 9.26 -0.31 -2.46
CA VAL A 375 8.99 1.12 -2.65
C VAL A 375 10.24 1.83 -3.17
N HIS A 376 10.14 2.46 -4.33
CA HIS A 376 11.25 3.17 -4.99
C HIS A 376 10.83 4.63 -5.23
N PRO A 377 11.15 5.56 -4.30
CA PRO A 377 10.64 6.92 -4.31
C PRO A 377 10.88 7.71 -5.58
N MET A 378 12.04 7.56 -6.22
CA MET A 378 12.38 8.32 -7.43
C MET A 378 11.80 7.68 -8.69
N TRP A 379 11.81 6.35 -8.77
CA TRP A 379 11.20 5.59 -9.85
C TRP A 379 9.69 5.85 -9.96
N CYS A 380 8.96 5.89 -8.84
CA CYS A 380 7.50 6.04 -8.85
C CYS A 380 7.03 7.45 -9.23
N LEU A 381 7.92 8.42 -9.40
CA LEU A 381 7.60 9.78 -9.89
C LEU A 381 7.46 9.84 -11.42
N ALA A 382 7.92 8.83 -12.16
CA ALA A 382 7.76 8.79 -13.61
C ALA A 382 6.31 8.43 -13.96
N ASN A 383 5.59 9.37 -14.58
CA ASN A 383 4.18 9.23 -14.90
C ASN A 383 3.90 8.14 -15.94
N HIS A 384 2.64 7.71 -16.00
CA HIS A 384 2.19 6.68 -16.92
C HIS A 384 2.00 7.19 -18.37
N SER A 385 2.44 6.40 -19.35
CA SER A 385 2.00 6.48 -20.75
C SER A 385 1.86 5.08 -21.34
N CYS A 386 0.88 4.89 -22.22
CA CYS A 386 0.76 3.67 -23.02
C CYS A 386 1.75 3.63 -24.20
N ASP A 387 2.51 4.70 -24.46
CA ASP A 387 3.70 4.71 -25.30
C ASP A 387 4.91 5.20 -24.48
N PRO A 388 5.38 4.38 -23.52
CA PRO A 388 6.43 4.79 -22.60
C PRO A 388 7.76 4.99 -23.35
N ASN A 389 8.60 5.90 -22.87
CA ASN A 389 9.96 6.10 -23.40
C ASN A 389 11.04 5.32 -22.64
N VAL A 390 10.66 4.73 -21.51
CA VAL A 390 11.50 3.80 -20.73
C VAL A 390 10.85 2.43 -20.59
N SER A 391 11.68 1.44 -20.33
CA SER A 391 11.32 0.16 -19.75
C SER A 391 12.04 0.01 -18.42
N TRP A 392 11.56 -0.88 -17.56
CA TRP A 392 12.19 -1.15 -16.29
C TRP A 392 12.38 -2.64 -16.04
N GLU A 393 13.37 -2.94 -15.23
CA GLU A 393 13.67 -4.26 -14.70
C GLU A 393 13.98 -4.10 -13.21
N TRP A 394 13.62 -5.09 -12.41
CA TRP A 394 13.91 -5.09 -10.98
C TRP A 394 14.56 -6.42 -10.56
N GLY A 395 15.72 -6.31 -9.92
CA GLY A 395 16.58 -7.42 -9.49
C GLY A 395 17.49 -7.02 -8.33
N GLY A 396 16.91 -6.44 -7.28
CA GLY A 396 17.61 -5.86 -6.13
C GLY A 396 17.71 -4.34 -6.16
N SER A 397 17.89 -3.77 -7.36
CA SER A 397 17.62 -2.37 -7.64
C SER A 397 16.70 -2.23 -8.84
N ILE A 398 15.92 -1.15 -8.89
CA ILE A 398 15.05 -0.84 -10.03
C ILE A 398 15.81 0.06 -11.00
N LYS A 399 15.70 -0.27 -12.29
CA LYS A 399 16.42 0.47 -13.33
C LYS A 399 15.48 0.98 -14.40
N PHE A 400 15.73 2.19 -14.90
CA PHE A 400 15.14 2.64 -16.17
C PHE A 400 16.14 2.51 -17.30
N TRP A 401 15.68 1.89 -18.38
CA TRP A 401 16.37 1.81 -19.66
C TRP A 401 15.54 2.53 -20.72
N THR A 402 16.16 3.45 -21.47
CA THR A 402 15.46 4.09 -22.58
C THR A 402 15.13 3.08 -23.66
N ARG A 403 13.89 3.13 -24.17
CA ARG A 403 13.44 2.16 -25.16
C ARG A 403 14.10 2.41 -26.51
N LYS A 404 14.64 1.35 -27.10
CA LYS A 404 15.01 1.28 -28.51
C LYS A 404 13.80 1.19 -29.42
N GLU A 405 12.77 0.47 -28.98
CA GLU A 405 11.53 0.25 -29.71
C GLU A 405 10.35 0.90 -28.97
N ARG A 406 9.65 1.80 -29.67
CA ARG A 406 8.47 2.50 -29.16
C ARG A 406 7.19 1.70 -29.41
N ALA A 407 6.15 2.01 -28.65
CA ALA A 407 4.91 1.25 -28.74
C ALA A 407 4.28 1.38 -30.14
N GLN A 408 3.68 0.30 -30.61
CA GLN A 408 2.94 0.27 -31.87
C GLN A 408 1.48 0.63 -31.60
N TRP A 409 1.01 1.74 -32.19
CA TRP A 409 -0.35 2.23 -32.01
C TRP A 409 -1.26 1.55 -33.03
N ARG A 410 -2.46 1.13 -32.60
CA ARG A 410 -3.42 0.43 -33.46
C ARG A 410 -4.30 1.42 -34.22
N GLY A 411 -4.27 1.35 -35.54
CA GLY A 411 -5.11 2.11 -36.47
C GLY A 411 -6.44 1.43 -36.78
N LYS A 412 -7.36 2.19 -37.37
CA LYS A 412 -8.73 1.76 -37.73
C LYS A 412 -8.79 0.50 -38.60
N ASP A 413 -7.83 0.33 -39.50
CA ASP A 413 -7.72 -0.78 -40.45
C ASP A 413 -6.91 -1.97 -39.91
N GLY A 414 -6.62 -1.98 -38.61
CA GLY A 414 -5.75 -2.96 -37.97
C GLY A 414 -4.26 -2.72 -38.25
N ARG A 415 -3.88 -1.67 -38.99
CA ARG A 415 -2.47 -1.32 -39.17
C ARG A 415 -1.86 -0.86 -37.86
N ARG A 416 -0.57 -1.15 -37.71
CA ARG A 416 0.24 -0.70 -36.59
C ARG A 416 1.16 0.43 -37.04
N VAL A 417 1.13 1.54 -36.32
CA VAL A 417 1.98 2.71 -36.61
C VAL A 417 2.85 3.04 -35.41
N VAL A 418 4.11 3.39 -35.65
CA VAL A 418 5.01 3.91 -34.61
C VAL A 418 5.06 5.43 -34.78
N LYS A 419 4.54 6.17 -33.80
CA LYS A 419 4.51 7.64 -33.85
C LYS A 419 5.66 8.31 -33.11
N SER A 420 6.18 7.65 -32.08
CA SER A 420 7.25 8.19 -31.24
C SER A 420 8.63 7.74 -31.72
N LYS A 421 9.64 8.58 -31.50
CA LYS A 421 11.05 8.25 -31.74
C LYS A 421 11.68 7.63 -30.49
N ALA A 422 12.72 6.82 -30.70
CA ALA A 422 13.55 6.28 -29.63
C ALA A 422 14.48 7.37 -29.05
N GLY A 423 14.94 7.15 -27.81
CA GLY A 423 15.68 8.15 -27.04
C GLY A 423 14.77 9.18 -26.37
N ILE A 424 15.38 10.07 -25.60
CA ILE A 424 14.68 11.13 -24.84
C ILE A 424 15.47 12.43 -25.04
N ARG A 425 14.80 13.50 -25.48
CA ARG A 425 15.45 14.82 -25.62
C ARG A 425 15.52 15.53 -24.28
N LYS A 426 16.49 16.42 -24.14
CA LYS A 426 16.57 17.34 -23.00
C LYS A 426 15.24 18.05 -22.80
N GLY A 427 14.74 18.01 -21.58
CA GLY A 427 13.47 18.62 -21.16
C GLY A 427 12.23 17.81 -21.49
N GLU A 428 12.34 16.66 -22.16
CA GLU A 428 11.21 15.72 -22.28
C GLU A 428 10.98 14.98 -20.96
N GLU A 429 9.71 14.65 -20.70
CA GLU A 429 9.28 13.85 -19.57
C GLU A 429 9.68 12.38 -19.78
N VAL A 430 10.19 11.74 -18.73
CA VAL A 430 10.36 10.29 -18.63
C VAL A 430 9.02 9.69 -18.22
N VAL A 431 8.43 8.93 -19.13
CA VAL A 431 7.12 8.29 -18.93
C VAL A 431 7.26 6.77 -18.95
N ASN A 432 6.79 6.15 -17.87
CA ASN A 432 6.79 4.72 -17.64
C ASN A 432 5.41 4.10 -17.98
N HIS A 433 5.25 2.78 -17.82
CA HIS A 433 3.98 2.08 -17.96
C HIS A 433 3.62 1.34 -16.67
N TYR A 434 2.34 1.35 -16.32
CA TYR A 434 1.78 0.74 -15.09
C TYR A 434 0.85 -0.45 -15.42
N CYS A 435 0.65 -0.70 -16.70
CA CYS A 435 -0.11 -1.83 -17.22
C CYS A 435 0.69 -2.48 -18.34
N ASP A 436 0.20 -3.64 -18.80
CA ASP A 436 0.64 -4.22 -20.05
C ASP A 436 0.22 -3.31 -21.22
N ILE A 437 1.19 -2.83 -21.99
CA ILE A 437 0.98 -1.89 -23.11
C ILE A 437 0.55 -2.58 -24.40
N ASP A 438 0.58 -3.91 -24.46
CA ASP A 438 0.16 -4.68 -25.63
C ASP A 438 -1.36 -4.95 -25.66
N LEU A 439 -2.01 -4.78 -24.50
CA LEU A 439 -3.47 -4.86 -24.35
C LEU A 439 -4.20 -3.82 -25.22
N PRO A 440 -5.45 -4.11 -25.65
CA PRO A 440 -6.33 -3.14 -26.31
C PRO A 440 -6.64 -1.91 -25.43
N VAL A 441 -6.96 -0.77 -26.05
CA VAL A 441 -7.14 0.51 -25.34
C VAL A 441 -8.23 0.45 -24.26
N LYS A 442 -9.32 -0.28 -24.52
CA LYS A 442 -10.39 -0.49 -23.54
C LYS A 442 -9.88 -1.17 -22.27
N GLU A 443 -9.14 -2.25 -22.42
CA GLU A 443 -8.57 -3.01 -21.30
C GLU A 443 -7.51 -2.18 -20.56
N ARG A 444 -6.65 -1.44 -21.27
CA ARG A 444 -5.68 -0.53 -20.63
C ARG A 444 -6.37 0.55 -19.80
N ARG A 445 -7.48 1.12 -20.28
CA ARG A 445 -8.28 2.11 -19.52
C ARG A 445 -9.01 1.50 -18.32
N GLU A 446 -9.50 0.26 -18.44
CA GLU A 446 -10.03 -0.48 -17.30
C GLU A 446 -8.99 -0.64 -16.18
N TRP A 447 -7.75 -1.01 -16.53
CA TRP A 447 -6.63 -1.04 -15.58
C TRP A 447 -6.29 0.33 -15.01
N ALA A 448 -6.23 1.36 -15.86
CA ALA A 448 -5.91 2.73 -15.46
C ALA A 448 -6.90 3.31 -14.46
N ARG A 449 -8.19 2.95 -14.52
CA ARG A 449 -9.18 3.43 -13.52
C ARG A 449 -8.82 3.03 -12.09
N GLY A 450 -8.22 1.85 -11.90
CA GLY A 450 -7.74 1.41 -10.60
C GLY A 450 -6.41 2.07 -10.21
N ALA A 451 -5.44 2.11 -11.13
CA ALA A 451 -4.08 2.56 -10.84
C ALA A 451 -3.88 4.08 -10.85
N LEU A 452 -4.64 4.81 -11.68
CA LEU A 452 -4.55 6.25 -11.88
C LEU A 452 -5.79 7.00 -11.36
N GLY A 453 -6.86 6.30 -10.99
CA GLY A 453 -8.13 6.92 -10.59
C GLY A 453 -9.04 7.36 -11.76
N GLY A 454 -8.70 7.01 -13.01
CA GLY A 454 -9.53 7.30 -14.18
C GLY A 454 -8.97 6.76 -15.50
N ASP A 455 -9.60 7.11 -16.61
CA ASP A 455 -9.18 6.65 -17.94
C ASP A 455 -7.88 7.30 -18.39
N CYS A 456 -6.91 6.50 -18.86
CA CYS A 456 -5.67 7.05 -19.40
C CYS A 456 -5.92 7.96 -20.62
N MET A 457 -5.40 9.19 -20.54
CA MET A 457 -5.53 10.26 -21.54
C MET A 457 -4.25 10.51 -22.35
N CYS A 458 -3.28 9.59 -22.31
CA CYS A 458 -2.08 9.72 -23.17
C CYS A 458 -2.45 9.73 -24.65
N GLU A 459 -1.59 10.32 -25.49
CA GLU A 459 -1.85 10.49 -26.92
C GLU A 459 -2.19 9.17 -27.63
N ARG A 460 -1.57 8.06 -27.24
CA ARG A 460 -1.87 6.73 -27.78
C ARG A 460 -3.31 6.31 -27.50
N CYS A 461 -3.76 6.44 -26.25
CA CYS A 461 -5.12 6.05 -25.86
C CYS A 461 -6.16 6.91 -26.56
N VAL A 462 -5.95 8.23 -26.60
CA VAL A 462 -6.86 9.15 -27.31
C VAL A 462 -6.95 8.80 -28.78
N TYR A 463 -5.81 8.53 -29.43
CA TYR A 463 -5.78 8.11 -30.82
C TYR A 463 -6.51 6.79 -31.05
N GLU A 464 -6.17 5.73 -30.30
CA GLU A 464 -6.75 4.39 -30.51
C GLU A 464 -8.28 4.39 -30.29
N VAL A 465 -8.78 5.14 -29.31
CA VAL A 465 -10.23 5.32 -29.10
C VAL A 465 -10.90 6.00 -30.29
N ALA A 466 -10.31 7.08 -30.81
CA ALA A 466 -10.84 7.77 -31.98
C ALA A 466 -10.86 6.86 -33.24
N GLN A 467 -9.93 5.90 -33.34
CA GLN A 467 -9.94 4.90 -34.41
C GLN A 467 -11.05 3.86 -34.24
N GLU A 468 -11.36 3.46 -33.00
CA GLU A 468 -12.47 2.53 -32.69
C GLU A 468 -13.85 3.18 -32.92
N GLU A 469 -14.04 4.43 -32.49
CA GLU A 469 -15.32 5.15 -32.60
C GLU A 469 -15.67 5.52 -34.04
N GLY A 470 -14.69 5.91 -34.85
CA GLY A 470 -14.91 6.18 -36.27
C GLY A 470 -15.26 4.93 -37.10
N SER A 471 -15.19 3.72 -36.53
CA SER A 471 -15.53 2.44 -37.18
C SER A 471 -16.97 1.97 -36.96
N ARG A 472 -17.73 2.69 -36.15
CA ARG A 472 -19.20 2.56 -36.04
C ARG A 472 -19.86 3.56 -36.96
#